data_AF-A0A7Y5TXV3-F1
#
_entry.id   AF-A0A7Y5TXV3-F1
#
_cell.length_a   1.000
_cell.length_b   1.000
_cell.length_c   1.000
_cell.angle_alpha   90.00
_cell.angle_beta   90.00
_cell.angle_gamma   90.00
#
_symmetry.space_group_name_H-M   'P 1'
#
loop_
_entity.id
_entity.type
_entity.pdbx_description
1 polymer ?
#
loop_
_entity_poly.entity_id
_entity_poly.type
_entity_poly.pdbx_seq_one_letter_code
_entity_poly.pdbx_strand_id
1 'polypeptide(L)'
;PKGRWPAAFPVVRSYLDQLVRGQGLASSRTSAIAAQLTAAEQASGAARRSALTTLAGQLDADVAGARDGARVQAMAAAVRDLANASM
;
A
#
# COMPACT_ATOMS: atom_id res chain seq x y z
N PRO A 1 5.29 -17.07 -20.22
CA PRO A 1 4.84 -15.69 -19.95
C PRO A 1 4.90 -15.38 -18.45
N LYS A 2 5.69 -14.37 -18.02
CA LYS A 2 5.71 -13.94 -16.62
C LYS A 2 4.42 -13.15 -16.34
N GLY A 3 3.40 -13.80 -15.79
CA GLY A 3 2.17 -13.14 -15.37
C GLY A 3 2.52 -12.11 -14.30
N ARG A 4 2.43 -10.81 -14.64
CA ARG A 4 2.42 -9.77 -13.62
C ARG A 4 1.12 -9.92 -12.84
N TRP A 5 1.21 -9.99 -11.51
CA TRP A 5 0.04 -10.03 -10.66
C TRP A 5 -0.82 -8.78 -10.93
N PRO A 6 -2.16 -8.92 -11.02
CA PRO A 6 -3.03 -7.78 -11.24
C PRO A 6 -2.91 -6.78 -10.08
N ALA A 7 -3.00 -5.49 -10.40
CA ALA A 7 -3.09 -4.45 -9.38
C ALA A 7 -4.41 -4.62 -8.62
N ALA A 8 -4.33 -5.19 -7.42
CA ALA A 8 -5.50 -5.54 -6.62
C ALA A 8 -5.22 -5.32 -5.12
N PHE A 9 -6.26 -5.03 -4.33
CA PHE A 9 -6.17 -4.87 -2.88
C PHE A 9 -5.47 -6.06 -2.18
N PRO A 10 -5.74 -7.34 -2.52
CA PRO A 10 -5.02 -8.46 -1.93
C PRO A 10 -3.50 -8.41 -2.13
N VAL A 11 -3.02 -7.92 -3.28
CA VAL A 11 -1.58 -7.78 -3.55
C VAL A 11 -0.97 -6.74 -2.61
N VAL A 12 -1.62 -5.58 -2.46
CA VAL A 12 -1.17 -4.53 -1.53
C VAL A 12 -1.21 -5.01 -0.08
N ARG A 13 -2.28 -5.70 0.34
CA ARG A 13 -2.42 -6.27 1.70
C ARG A 13 -1.34 -7.32 1.99
N SER A 14 -0.90 -8.07 0.98
CA SER A 14 0.20 -9.04 1.17
C SER A 14 1.55 -8.38 1.53
N TYR A 15 1.82 -7.17 1.02
CA TYR A 15 3.01 -6.40 1.41
C TYR A 15 2.87 -5.87 2.84
N LEU A 16 1.68 -5.39 3.22
CA LEU A 16 1.40 -4.97 4.59
C LEU A 16 1.58 -6.14 5.57
N ASP A 17 1.09 -7.33 5.25
CA ASP A 17 1.25 -8.53 6.08
C ASP A 17 2.73 -8.90 6.29
N GLN A 18 3.55 -8.73 5.24
CA GLN A 18 5.00 -8.92 5.33
C GLN A 18 5.66 -7.90 6.25
N LEU A 19 5.25 -6.61 6.17
CA LEU A 19 5.74 -5.56 7.07
C LEU A 19 5.35 -5.83 8.53
N VAL A 20 4.14 -6.30 8.78
CA VAL A 20 3.68 -6.66 10.14
C VAL A 20 4.50 -7.82 10.70
N ARG A 21 4.66 -8.92 9.94
CA ARG A 21 5.45 -10.08 10.38
C ARG A 21 6.93 -9.75 10.57
N GLY A 22 7.48 -8.94 9.68
CA GLY A 22 8.88 -8.52 9.71
C GLY A 22 9.18 -7.37 10.68
N GLN A 23 8.16 -6.79 11.32
CA GLN A 23 8.28 -5.54 12.09
C GLN A 23 8.99 -4.45 11.27
N GLY A 24 8.65 -4.37 9.97
CA GLY A 24 9.26 -3.48 8.99
C GLY A 24 8.87 -2.01 9.18
N LEU A 25 7.75 -1.76 9.84
CA LEU A 25 7.24 -0.47 10.31
C LEU A 25 6.70 -0.61 11.74
N ALA A 26 6.54 0.53 12.43
CA ALA A 26 5.88 0.58 13.73
C ALA A 26 4.44 0.02 13.63
N SER A 27 4.01 -0.72 14.65
CA SER A 27 2.69 -1.37 14.68
C SER A 27 1.55 -0.38 14.46
N SER A 28 1.60 0.78 15.13
CA SER A 28 0.64 1.88 14.96
C SER A 28 0.54 2.34 13.50
N ARG A 29 1.67 2.41 12.79
CA ARG A 29 1.70 2.80 11.39
C ARG A 29 1.09 1.72 10.49
N THR A 30 1.39 0.44 10.72
CA THR A 30 0.77 -0.65 9.97
C THR A 30 -0.74 -0.72 10.18
N SER A 31 -1.25 -0.43 11.38
CA SER A 31 -2.69 -0.32 11.64
C SER A 31 -3.33 0.86 10.91
N ALA A 32 -2.67 2.03 10.88
CA ALA A 32 -3.15 3.18 10.12
C ALA A 32 -3.23 2.88 8.62
N ILE A 33 -2.21 2.24 8.05
CA ILE A 33 -2.19 1.82 6.65
C ILE A 33 -3.34 0.84 6.36
N ALA A 34 -3.58 -0.14 7.26
CA ALA A 34 -4.69 -1.08 7.12
C ALA A 34 -6.05 -0.37 7.05
N ALA A 35 -6.28 0.63 7.92
CA ALA A 35 -7.50 1.41 7.93
C ALA A 35 -7.68 2.24 6.65
N GLN A 36 -6.62 2.87 6.17
CA GLN A 36 -6.63 3.63 4.91
C GLN A 36 -6.93 2.74 3.70
N LEU A 37 -6.38 1.52 3.65
CA LEU A 37 -6.68 0.55 2.60
C LEU A 37 -8.14 0.12 2.63
N THR A 38 -8.69 -0.17 3.81
CA THR A 38 -10.13 -0.50 3.95
C THR A 38 -11.03 0.65 3.49
N ALA A 39 -10.70 1.90 3.83
CA ALA A 39 -11.46 3.07 3.37
C ALA A 39 -11.38 3.24 1.84
N ALA A 40 -10.20 3.08 1.25
CA ALA A 40 -10.02 3.14 -0.20
C ALA A 40 -10.77 2.02 -0.94
N GLU A 41 -10.83 0.81 -0.36
CA GLU A 41 -11.54 -0.34 -0.90
C GLU A 41 -13.06 -0.10 -0.93
N GLN A 42 -13.61 0.60 0.06
CA GLN A 42 -15.02 1.01 0.06
C GLN A 42 -15.33 2.19 -0.87
N ALA A 43 -14.35 3.05 -1.16
CA ALA A 43 -14.50 4.11 -2.16
C ALA A 43 -14.50 3.54 -3.59
N SER A 44 -14.86 4.35 -4.58
CA SER A 44 -14.84 3.99 -6.01
C SER A 44 -14.34 5.15 -6.88
N GLY A 45 -13.96 4.83 -8.12
CA GLY A 45 -13.49 5.77 -9.14
C GLY A 45 -12.44 6.77 -8.63
N ALA A 46 -12.68 8.06 -8.90
CA ALA A 46 -11.78 9.14 -8.51
C ALA A 46 -11.49 9.20 -7.00
N ALA A 47 -12.47 8.91 -6.15
CA ALA A 47 -12.29 8.94 -4.69
C ALA A 47 -11.30 7.84 -4.23
N ARG A 48 -11.45 6.62 -4.75
CA ARG A 48 -10.50 5.52 -4.48
C ARG A 48 -9.10 5.86 -4.98
N ARG A 49 -9.00 6.37 -6.22
CA ARG A 49 -7.72 6.79 -6.81
C ARG A 49 -7.00 7.83 -5.96
N SER A 50 -7.72 8.86 -5.49
CA SER A 50 -7.16 9.92 -4.65
C SER A 50 -6.66 9.39 -3.31
N ALA A 51 -7.46 8.52 -2.65
CA ALA A 51 -7.08 7.90 -1.39
C ALA A 51 -5.81 7.05 -1.53
N LEU A 52 -5.71 6.23 -2.59
CA LEU A 52 -4.54 5.39 -2.85
C LEU A 52 -3.31 6.21 -3.24
N THR A 53 -3.48 7.28 -4.03
CA THR A 53 -2.37 8.19 -4.38
C THR A 53 -1.80 8.88 -3.15
N THR A 54 -2.67 9.31 -2.24
CA THR A 54 -2.27 9.89 -0.95
C THR A 54 -1.52 8.87 -0.10
N LEU A 55 -2.02 7.63 -0.01
CA LEU A 55 -1.38 6.56 0.73
C LEU A 55 0.01 6.24 0.17
N ALA A 56 0.17 6.17 -1.16
CA ALA A 56 1.47 5.94 -1.78
C ALA A 56 2.51 7.01 -1.39
N GLY A 57 2.14 8.29 -1.40
CA GLY A 57 3.03 9.38 -0.98
C GLY A 57 3.42 9.30 0.51
N GLN A 58 2.51 8.87 1.37
CA GLN A 58 2.83 8.64 2.78
C GLN A 58 3.80 7.46 2.96
N LEU A 59 3.62 6.37 2.20
CA LEU A 59 4.53 5.23 2.23
C LEU A 59 5.94 5.62 1.78
N ASP A 60 6.08 6.50 0.79
CA ASP A 60 7.39 7.02 0.38
C ASP A 60 8.11 7.74 1.53
N ALA A 61 7.38 8.53 2.32
CA ALA A 61 7.92 9.20 3.50
C ALA A 61 8.30 8.20 4.60
N ASP A 62 7.51 7.13 4.76
CA ASP A 62 7.76 6.08 5.76
C ASP A 62 9.08 5.32 5.49
N VAL A 63 9.58 5.28 4.24
CA VAL A 63 10.81 4.55 3.86
C VAL A 63 12.00 4.95 4.72
N ALA A 64 12.17 6.25 5.01
CA ALA A 64 13.33 6.74 5.75
C ALA A 64 13.39 6.26 7.21
N GLY A 65 12.23 5.97 7.81
CA GLY A 65 12.11 5.45 9.18
C GLY A 65 11.83 3.95 9.27
N ALA A 66 11.70 3.28 8.12
CA ALA A 66 11.34 1.87 8.06
C ALA A 66 12.54 0.96 8.32
N ARG A 67 12.32 -0.10 9.10
CA ARG A 67 13.30 -1.19 9.24
C ARG A 67 13.45 -1.97 7.93
N ASP A 68 12.36 -2.11 7.17
CA ASP A 68 12.36 -2.75 5.84
C ASP A 68 11.90 -1.74 4.78
N GLY A 69 12.74 -0.75 4.50
CA GLY A 69 12.46 0.30 3.52
C GLY A 69 12.21 -0.22 2.11
N ALA A 70 12.89 -1.31 1.70
CA ALA A 70 12.68 -1.92 0.39
C ALA A 70 11.26 -2.49 0.24
N ARG A 71 10.73 -3.13 1.30
CA ARG A 71 9.34 -3.60 1.31
C ARG A 71 8.33 -2.47 1.33
N VAL A 72 8.62 -1.38 2.05
CA VAL A 72 7.77 -0.17 2.06
C VAL A 72 7.73 0.46 0.66
N GLN A 73 8.86 0.58 -0.03
CA GLN A 73 8.92 1.05 -1.41
C GLN A 73 8.14 0.13 -2.37
N ALA A 74 8.27 -1.19 -2.23
CA ALA A 74 7.53 -2.15 -3.03
C ALA A 74 6.01 -2.05 -2.79
N MET A 75 5.59 -1.84 -1.54
CA MET A 75 4.19 -1.57 -1.20
C MET A 75 3.71 -0.26 -1.83
N ALA A 76 4.50 0.81 -1.76
CA ALA A 76 4.16 2.10 -2.37
C ALA A 76 3.96 1.99 -3.88
N ALA A 77 4.83 1.22 -4.56
CA ALA A 77 4.67 0.94 -5.99
C ALA A 77 3.36 0.18 -6.27
N ALA A 78 3.05 -0.88 -5.51
CA ALA A 78 1.82 -1.64 -5.67
C ALA A 78 0.55 -0.79 -5.41
N VAL A 79 0.60 0.14 -4.43
CA VAL A 79 -0.49 1.09 -4.17
C VAL A 79 -0.70 2.04 -5.35
N ARG A 80 0.38 2.54 -5.98
CA ARG A 80 0.27 3.39 -7.19
C ARG A 80 -0.32 2.62 -8.37
N ASP A 81 0.11 1.39 -8.58
CA ASP A 81 -0.46 0.53 -9.64
C ASP A 81 -1.96 0.31 -9.42
N LEU A 82 -2.38 0.09 -8.17
CA LEU A 82 -3.80 -0.04 -7.80
C LEU A 82 -4.56 1.26 -7.99
N ALA A 83 -3.96 2.41 -7.66
CA ALA A 83 -4.56 3.72 -7.89
C ALA A 83 -4.79 3.96 -9.39
N ASN A 84 -3.82 3.61 -10.23
CA ASN A 84 -3.90 3.73 -11.68
C ASN A 84 -4.99 2.85 -12.27
N ALA A 85 -5.16 1.62 -11.76
CA ALA A 85 -6.20 0.68 -12.18
C ALA A 85 -7.62 1.07 -11.72
N SER A 86 -7.75 1.92 -10.70
CA SER A 86 -9.04 2.34 -10.13
C SER A 86 -9.71 3.50 -10.90
N MET A 87 -9.67 3.48 -12.24
CA MET A 87 -10.28 4.56 -13.08
C MET A 87 -11.79 4.59 -12.90
#